data_AF-A0A0B1TEH8-F1
#
_entry.id   AF-A0A0B1TEH8-F1
#
_cell.length_a   1.000
_cell.length_b   1.000
_cell.length_c   1.000
_cell.angle_alpha   90.00
_cell.angle_beta   90.00
_cell.angle_gamma   90.00
#
_symmetry.space_group_name_H-M   'P 1'
#
loop_
_entity.id
_entity.type
_entity.pdbx_description
1 polymer ?
#
loop_
_entity_poly.entity_id
_entity_poly.type
_entity_poly.pdbx_seq_one_letter_code
_entity_poly.pdbx_strand_id
1 'polypeptide(L)'
;MSREQVWEMYGGFLIEYTMEIGWDELIRSMSPNLKGFLDNLDSLHYFIDHVVYKANLRGPSFRCEDNPDGSITLHYYTGRPGLYPIVKGVLREAAKRVFKLDIAMTITGRTQRSVQMTTGERIEEHSASQESQTDSLGSVAHRPEPGNEFKIRLTNEDFVTSFPYHFVIDQDCKLVQVGRELYNHIPRDLLLPGTPLIRVFEVARPQIPLDFDSICNFINAVFVLQVKTTPMEFQKSVNKRNSQTMDGAIGENDYNNGIDHMAQSQHLKLKGQMMMMSTGTESIGVTAKFSCLT
;
A
#
# COMPACT_ATOMS: atom_id res chain seq x y z
N MET A 1 13.69 21.13 -29.77
CA MET A 1 13.07 20.18 -28.84
C MET A 1 13.52 20.52 -27.43
N SER A 2 12.61 20.74 -26.49
CA SER A 2 12.94 21.06 -25.10
C SER A 2 13.31 19.79 -24.31
N ARG A 3 14.01 19.96 -23.18
CA ARG A 3 14.33 18.87 -22.25
C ARG A 3 13.08 18.14 -21.75
N GLU A 4 12.01 18.88 -21.48
CA GLU A 4 10.74 18.31 -21.04
C GLU A 4 10.09 17.46 -22.15
N GLN A 5 10.15 17.92 -23.41
CA GLN A 5 9.67 17.15 -24.56
C GLN A 5 10.45 15.84 -24.75
N VAL A 6 11.77 15.85 -24.54
CA VAL A 6 12.60 14.62 -24.61
C VAL A 6 12.16 13.62 -23.54
N TRP A 7 11.98 14.07 -22.30
CA TRP A 7 11.53 13.20 -21.21
C TRP A 7 10.10 12.69 -21.40
N GLU A 8 9.22 13.50 -21.98
CA GLU A 8 7.87 13.08 -22.34
C GLU A 8 7.88 12.02 -23.46
N MET A 9 8.73 12.19 -24.49
CA MET A 9 8.90 11.15 -25.52
C MET A 9 9.50 9.87 -24.95
N TYR A 10 10.48 9.98 -24.05
CA TYR A 10 11.05 8.82 -23.37
C TYR A 10 9.99 8.08 -22.55
N GLY A 11 9.10 8.78 -21.84
CA GLY A 11 8.00 8.15 -21.11
C GLY A 11 7.05 7.36 -22.02
N GLY A 12 6.73 7.87 -23.21
CA GLY A 12 5.93 7.14 -24.20
C GLY A 12 6.64 5.89 -24.72
N PHE A 13 7.92 6.03 -25.09
CA PHE A 13 8.76 4.90 -25.50
C PHE A 13 8.86 3.82 -24.41
N LEU A 14 8.93 4.22 -23.13
CA LEU A 14 9.00 3.28 -22.01
C LEU A 14 7.79 2.34 -21.99
N ILE A 15 6.58 2.84 -22.23
CA ILE A 15 5.38 2.00 -22.30
C ILE A 15 5.44 1.06 -23.50
N GLU A 16 5.84 1.58 -24.67
CA GLU A 16 6.02 0.78 -25.89
C GLU A 16 6.93 -0.42 -25.64
N TYR A 17 8.16 -0.10 -25.22
CA TYR A 17 9.19 -1.08 -24.95
C TYR A 17 8.75 -2.09 -23.88
N THR A 18 8.15 -1.61 -22.78
CA THR A 18 7.72 -2.48 -21.67
C THR A 18 6.67 -3.49 -22.13
N MET A 19 5.72 -3.06 -22.95
CA MET A 19 4.68 -3.93 -23.50
C MET A 19 5.30 -4.95 -24.49
N GLU A 20 6.24 -4.53 -25.34
CA GLU A 20 6.93 -5.40 -26.31
C GLU A 20 7.77 -6.50 -25.65
N ILE A 21 8.43 -6.21 -24.52
CA ILE A 21 9.26 -7.19 -23.81
C ILE A 21 8.45 -8.17 -22.93
N GLY A 22 7.12 -8.17 -23.04
CA GLY A 22 6.25 -9.19 -22.44
C GLY A 22 5.42 -8.74 -21.23
N TRP A 23 5.35 -7.45 -20.90
CA TRP A 23 4.49 -6.94 -19.83
C TRP A 23 3.11 -6.46 -20.31
N ASP A 24 2.79 -6.63 -21.59
CA ASP A 24 1.51 -6.19 -22.20
C ASP A 24 0.28 -6.70 -21.44
N GLU A 25 0.21 -8.01 -21.18
CA GLU A 25 -0.92 -8.62 -20.47
C GLU A 25 -1.06 -8.09 -19.03
N LEU A 26 0.06 -7.89 -18.32
CA LEU A 26 0.02 -7.34 -16.98
C LEU A 26 -0.51 -5.90 -16.99
N ILE A 27 0.04 -5.05 -17.85
CA ILE A 27 -0.38 -3.65 -17.97
C ILE A 27 -1.87 -3.54 -18.30
N ARG A 28 -2.38 -4.38 -19.21
CA ARG A 28 -3.80 -4.39 -19.60
C ARG A 28 -4.72 -4.93 -18.52
N SER A 29 -4.25 -5.83 -17.66
CA SER A 29 -5.06 -6.47 -16.60
C SER A 29 -5.13 -5.66 -15.31
N MET A 30 -4.34 -4.58 -15.16
CA MET A 30 -4.35 -3.75 -13.94
C MET A 30 -5.72 -3.14 -13.64
N SER A 31 -6.47 -2.70 -14.65
CA SER A 31 -7.78 -2.08 -14.46
C SER A 31 -8.57 -1.97 -15.76
N PRO A 32 -9.92 -2.01 -15.73
CA PRO A 32 -10.74 -1.75 -16.91
C PRO A 32 -10.80 -0.27 -17.33
N ASN A 33 -10.34 0.67 -16.49
CA ASN A 33 -10.37 2.10 -16.81
C ASN A 33 -9.10 2.83 -16.34
N LEU A 34 -8.89 4.05 -16.87
CA LEU A 34 -7.68 4.82 -16.61
C LEU A 34 -7.50 5.18 -15.12
N LYS A 35 -8.57 5.57 -14.42
CA LYS A 35 -8.49 5.92 -13.00
C LYS A 35 -8.00 4.73 -12.16
N GLY A 36 -8.63 3.57 -12.33
CA GLY A 36 -8.23 2.37 -11.60
C GLY A 36 -6.83 1.89 -12.01
N PHE A 37 -6.37 2.16 -13.23
CA PHE A 37 -4.98 1.90 -13.60
C PHE A 37 -4.02 2.76 -12.79
N LEU A 38 -4.30 4.06 -12.66
CA LEU A 38 -3.51 4.99 -11.85
C LEU A 38 -3.50 4.59 -10.37
N ASP A 39 -4.65 4.20 -9.81
CA ASP A 39 -4.77 3.75 -8.42
C ASP A 39 -3.96 2.46 -8.14
N ASN A 40 -3.65 1.67 -9.17
CA ASN A 40 -2.87 0.43 -9.05
C ASN A 40 -1.35 0.60 -9.30
N LEU A 41 -0.87 1.80 -9.67
CA LEU A 41 0.55 2.01 -10.01
C LEU A 41 1.50 1.75 -8.83
N ASP A 42 1.11 2.14 -7.62
CA ASP A 42 1.89 1.87 -6.41
C ASP A 42 2.02 0.37 -6.14
N SER A 43 0.94 -0.38 -6.39
CA SER A 43 0.94 -1.84 -6.26
C SER A 43 1.82 -2.51 -7.31
N LEU A 44 1.80 -2.01 -8.55
CA LEU A 44 2.69 -2.48 -9.62
C LEU A 44 4.17 -2.22 -9.25
N HIS A 45 4.50 -1.00 -8.81
CA HIS A 45 5.86 -0.68 -8.39
C HIS A 45 6.32 -1.54 -7.22
N TYR A 46 5.45 -1.79 -6.24
CA TYR A 46 5.75 -2.72 -5.15
C TYR A 46 6.06 -4.13 -5.69
N PHE A 47 5.25 -4.64 -6.60
CA PHE A 47 5.43 -5.96 -7.22
C PHE A 47 6.76 -6.07 -7.97
N ILE A 48 7.05 -5.10 -8.85
CA ILE A 48 8.30 -5.04 -9.62
C ILE A 48 9.51 -5.04 -8.68
N ASP A 49 9.47 -4.19 -7.65
CA ASP A 49 10.59 -4.06 -6.72
C ASP A 49 10.76 -5.30 -5.84
N HIS A 50 9.72 -5.76 -5.16
CA HIS A 50 9.86 -6.74 -4.09
C HIS A 50 9.65 -8.20 -4.53
N VAL A 51 8.92 -8.42 -5.63
CA VAL A 51 8.61 -9.77 -6.10
C VAL A 51 9.49 -10.15 -7.29
N VAL A 52 9.61 -9.27 -8.27
CA VAL A 52 10.31 -9.59 -9.53
C VAL A 52 11.80 -9.39 -9.41
N TYR A 53 12.28 -8.19 -9.04
CA TYR A 53 13.70 -7.86 -9.10
C TYR A 53 14.42 -7.85 -7.75
N LYS A 54 13.72 -7.66 -6.64
CA LYS A 54 14.30 -7.51 -5.28
C LYS A 54 15.39 -6.45 -5.22
N ALA A 55 15.17 -5.32 -5.91
CA ALA A 55 16.21 -4.33 -6.20
C ALA A 55 16.22 -3.11 -5.25
N ASN A 56 15.33 -3.08 -4.24
CA ASN A 56 15.15 -1.95 -3.32
C ASN A 56 14.93 -0.61 -4.06
N LEU A 57 14.15 -0.66 -5.13
CA LEU A 57 13.77 0.48 -5.94
C LEU A 57 12.98 1.49 -5.12
N ARG A 58 13.39 2.75 -5.21
CA ARG A 58 12.59 3.87 -4.70
C ARG A 58 11.61 4.31 -5.78
N GLY A 59 10.51 3.58 -5.91
CA GLY A 59 9.39 3.94 -6.80
C GLY A 59 8.75 5.28 -6.40
N PRO A 60 8.12 5.98 -7.36
CA PRO A 60 7.20 7.06 -7.04
C PRO A 60 5.88 6.52 -6.46
N SER A 61 5.06 7.41 -5.93
CA SER A 61 3.67 7.12 -5.52
C SER A 61 2.67 8.01 -6.23
N PHE A 62 1.46 7.49 -6.44
CA PHE A 62 0.39 8.12 -7.19
C PHE A 62 -0.93 8.11 -6.41
N ARG A 63 -1.60 9.27 -6.35
CA ARG A 63 -2.96 9.41 -5.81
C ARG A 63 -3.83 10.15 -6.81
N CYS A 64 -5.04 9.66 -7.05
CA CYS A 64 -6.01 10.31 -7.91
C CYS A 64 -7.16 10.91 -7.11
N GLU A 65 -7.61 12.10 -7.51
CA GLU A 65 -8.84 12.74 -7.03
C GLU A 65 -9.76 13.02 -8.21
N ASP A 66 -11.02 12.60 -8.10
CA ASP A 66 -12.04 12.94 -9.09
C ASP A 66 -12.56 14.36 -8.83
N ASN A 67 -12.56 15.19 -9.87
CA ASN A 67 -13.09 16.53 -9.79
C ASN A 67 -14.59 16.55 -10.20
N PRO A 68 -15.39 17.50 -9.70
CA PRO A 68 -16.82 17.61 -10.05
C PRO A 68 -17.10 17.82 -11.54
N ASP A 69 -16.12 18.33 -12.29
CA ASP A 69 -16.19 18.54 -13.74
C ASP A 69 -15.88 17.29 -14.57
N GLY A 70 -15.60 16.15 -13.91
CA GLY A 70 -15.25 14.88 -14.54
C GLY A 70 -13.77 14.71 -14.86
N SER A 71 -12.95 15.72 -14.55
CA SER A 71 -11.50 15.67 -14.70
C SER A 71 -10.85 14.89 -13.53
N ILE A 72 -9.62 14.42 -13.69
CA ILE A 72 -8.86 13.68 -12.67
C ILE A 72 -7.60 14.48 -12.31
N THR A 73 -7.46 14.80 -11.03
CA THR A 73 -6.22 15.34 -10.46
C THR A 73 -5.32 14.19 -10.04
N LEU A 74 -4.11 14.12 -10.59
CA LEU A 74 -3.07 13.17 -10.22
C LEU A 74 -2.02 13.84 -9.34
N HIS A 75 -1.89 13.37 -8.11
CA HIS A 75 -0.78 13.70 -7.23
C HIS A 75 0.36 12.70 -7.46
N TYR A 76 1.52 13.22 -7.83
CA TYR A 76 2.74 12.44 -8.07
C TYR A 76 3.77 12.76 -6.98
N TYR A 77 4.12 11.77 -6.17
CA TYR A 77 5.11 11.91 -5.10
C TYR A 77 6.40 11.22 -5.49
N THR A 78 7.52 11.94 -5.46
CA THR A 78 8.82 11.40 -5.87
C THR A 78 9.96 11.91 -5.00
N GLY A 79 10.98 11.07 -4.82
CA GLY A 79 12.29 11.49 -4.29
C GLY A 79 13.25 11.98 -5.37
N ARG A 80 12.84 11.96 -6.64
CA ARG A 80 13.64 12.38 -7.81
C ARG A 80 12.94 13.55 -8.51
N PRO A 81 13.24 14.80 -8.13
CA PRO A 81 12.56 15.98 -8.68
C PRO A 81 12.83 16.16 -10.18
N GLY A 82 11.86 16.75 -10.89
CA GLY A 82 12.01 17.10 -12.30
C GLY A 82 11.75 15.96 -13.29
N LEU A 83 11.23 14.82 -12.83
CA LEU A 83 10.90 13.66 -13.68
C LEU A 83 9.41 13.58 -14.06
N TYR A 84 8.56 14.53 -13.64
CA TYR A 84 7.14 14.54 -14.07
C TYR A 84 6.92 14.46 -15.59
N PRO A 85 7.78 14.97 -16.51
CA PRO A 85 7.50 14.82 -17.93
C PRO A 85 7.52 13.36 -18.37
N ILE A 86 8.30 12.49 -17.71
CA ILE A 86 8.29 11.05 -17.95
C ILE A 86 6.92 10.47 -17.60
N VAL A 87 6.39 10.82 -16.42
CA VAL A 87 5.02 10.42 -16.01
C VAL A 87 4.02 10.88 -17.07
N LYS A 88 4.19 12.09 -17.59
CA LYS A 88 3.34 12.60 -18.67
C LYS A 88 3.35 11.74 -19.93
N GLY A 89 4.53 11.36 -20.38
CA GLY A 89 4.70 10.47 -21.52
C GLY A 89 4.09 9.09 -21.30
N VAL A 90 4.38 8.49 -20.13
CA VAL A 90 3.89 7.17 -19.72
C VAL A 90 2.37 7.13 -19.73
N LEU A 91 1.71 8.10 -19.08
CA LEU A 91 0.26 8.09 -18.94
C LEU A 91 -0.45 8.33 -20.27
N ARG A 92 0.05 9.27 -21.10
CA ARG A 92 -0.52 9.52 -22.42
C ARG A 92 -0.44 8.28 -23.31
N GLU A 93 0.69 7.58 -23.28
CA GLU A 93 0.87 6.39 -24.11
C GLU A 93 0.09 5.18 -23.58
N ALA A 94 0.03 4.99 -22.26
CA ALA A 94 -0.80 3.96 -21.65
C ALA A 94 -2.29 4.19 -21.94
N ALA A 95 -2.78 5.42 -21.79
CA ALA A 95 -4.15 5.81 -22.14
C ALA A 95 -4.51 5.45 -23.59
N LYS A 96 -3.62 5.79 -24.52
CA LYS A 96 -3.80 5.51 -25.94
C LYS A 96 -3.76 4.01 -26.26
N ARG A 97 -2.79 3.26 -25.73
CA ARG A 97 -2.57 1.85 -26.10
C ARG A 97 -3.50 0.87 -25.41
N VAL A 98 -3.76 1.11 -24.12
CA VAL A 98 -4.54 0.23 -23.25
C VAL A 98 -6.02 0.59 -23.32
N PHE A 99 -6.36 1.87 -23.15
CA PHE A 99 -7.74 2.32 -22.99
C PHE A 99 -8.35 2.94 -24.26
N LYS A 100 -7.55 3.13 -25.32
CA LYS A 100 -7.96 3.82 -26.56
C LYS A 100 -8.47 5.24 -26.30
N LEU A 101 -7.89 5.90 -25.29
CA LEU A 101 -8.21 7.27 -24.91
C LEU A 101 -7.11 8.22 -25.40
N ASP A 102 -7.51 9.36 -25.94
CA ASP A 102 -6.62 10.51 -26.09
C ASP A 102 -6.79 11.42 -24.87
N ILE A 103 -5.70 11.70 -24.17
CA ILE A 103 -5.73 12.48 -22.93
C ILE A 103 -4.82 13.69 -23.03
N ALA A 104 -5.34 14.84 -22.62
CA ALA A 104 -4.55 16.03 -22.37
C ALA A 104 -4.20 16.10 -20.88
N MET A 105 -2.93 16.39 -20.59
CA MET A 105 -2.45 16.59 -19.22
C MET A 105 -1.76 17.94 -19.08
N THR A 106 -2.20 18.69 -18.07
CA THR A 106 -1.72 20.02 -17.73
C THR A 106 -1.14 20.02 -16.33
N ILE A 107 0.00 20.68 -16.14
CA ILE A 107 0.63 20.77 -14.82
C ILE A 107 0.00 21.97 -14.11
N THR A 108 -0.87 21.72 -13.14
CA THR A 108 -1.58 22.76 -12.39
C THR A 108 -0.76 23.36 -11.27
N GLY A 109 0.24 22.64 -10.76
CA GLY A 109 1.15 23.16 -9.75
C GLY A 109 2.33 22.25 -9.47
N ARG A 110 3.50 22.85 -9.23
CA ARG A 110 4.65 22.17 -8.63
C ARG A 110 4.74 22.62 -7.18
N THR A 111 3.75 22.25 -6.38
CA THR A 111 3.75 22.54 -4.95
C THR A 111 4.86 21.70 -4.33
N GLN A 112 6.05 22.27 -4.09
CA GLN A 112 7.12 21.62 -3.31
C GLN A 112 6.69 21.52 -1.84
N ARG A 113 5.60 20.81 -1.56
CA ARG A 113 5.33 20.32 -0.22
C ARG A 113 6.26 19.15 -0.01
N SER A 114 7.18 19.38 0.91
CA SER A 114 8.08 18.37 1.41
C SER A 114 7.29 17.40 2.26
N VAL A 115 7.04 16.21 1.73
CA VAL A 115 6.48 15.13 2.54
C VAL A 115 7.66 14.44 3.21
N GLN A 116 7.74 14.59 4.52
CA GLN A 116 8.81 14.00 5.31
C GLN A 116 8.60 12.49 5.39
N MET A 117 9.55 11.72 4.85
CA MET A 117 9.58 10.26 4.91
C MET A 117 10.60 9.82 5.96
N THR A 118 10.52 8.58 6.43
CA THR A 118 11.60 8.02 7.27
C THR A 118 12.91 7.87 6.49
N THR A 119 12.87 7.84 5.15
CA THR A 119 14.06 7.83 4.27
C THR A 119 14.57 9.21 3.84
N GLY A 120 13.95 10.30 4.29
CA GLY A 120 14.27 11.67 3.85
C GLY A 120 13.10 12.38 3.18
N GLU A 121 13.35 13.51 2.54
CA GLU A 121 12.31 14.38 1.97
C GLU A 121 11.84 13.88 0.60
N ARG A 122 10.52 13.79 0.37
CA ARG A 122 9.93 13.61 -0.96
C ARG A 122 9.18 14.87 -1.38
N ILE A 123 9.16 15.12 -2.68
CA ILE A 123 8.50 16.27 -3.29
C ILE A 123 7.20 15.79 -3.93
N GLU A 124 6.11 16.47 -3.60
CA GLU A 124 4.83 16.36 -4.30
C GLU A 124 4.87 17.21 -5.58
N GLU A 125 4.44 16.67 -6.72
CA GLU A 125 4.23 17.40 -7.96
C GLU A 125 2.79 17.11 -8.41
N HIS A 126 1.98 18.16 -8.64
CA HIS A 126 0.58 18.00 -9.03
C HIS A 126 0.49 18.01 -10.56
N SER A 127 -0.22 17.04 -11.12
CA SER A 127 -0.54 16.98 -12.55
C SER A 127 -2.04 16.82 -12.70
N ALA A 128 -2.70 17.68 -13.45
CA ALA A 128 -4.12 17.55 -13.77
C ALA A 128 -4.34 16.95 -15.16
N SER A 129 -5.48 16.28 -15.32
CA SER A 129 -6.10 15.89 -16.59
C SER A 129 -7.59 16.24 -16.47
N GLN A 130 -8.32 16.90 -17.39
CA GLN A 130 -8.71 16.47 -18.74
C GLN A 130 -9.30 17.64 -19.57
N GLU A 131 -9.14 17.61 -20.90
CA GLU A 131 -10.02 18.09 -22.00
C GLU A 131 -9.71 17.17 -23.21
N SER A 132 -10.56 16.65 -24.11
CA SER A 132 -12.02 16.67 -24.37
C SER A 132 -12.39 15.38 -25.14
N GLN A 133 -13.69 15.06 -25.20
CA GLN A 133 -14.29 13.96 -25.97
C GLN A 133 -13.96 13.98 -27.47
N THR A 134 -13.68 12.81 -28.05
CA THR A 134 -14.10 12.47 -29.42
C THR A 134 -14.65 11.04 -29.44
N ASP A 135 -15.88 10.93 -29.90
CA ASP A 135 -16.75 9.79 -30.17
C ASP A 135 -16.16 8.35 -30.23
N SER A 136 -16.82 7.49 -29.46
CA SER A 136 -17.25 6.12 -29.81
C SER A 136 -16.21 5.04 -30.17
N LEU A 137 -15.86 4.20 -29.19
CA LEU A 137 -16.05 2.73 -29.18
C LEU A 137 -15.12 2.08 -28.13
N GLY A 138 -15.70 1.42 -27.13
CA GLY A 138 -14.97 0.39 -26.36
C GLY A 138 -15.00 0.49 -24.83
N SER A 139 -16.15 0.81 -24.24
CA SER A 139 -16.70 0.17 -23.05
C SER A 139 -17.69 1.16 -22.48
N VAL A 140 -18.97 0.92 -22.73
CA VAL A 140 -19.99 1.29 -21.77
C VAL A 140 -19.60 0.51 -20.52
N ALA A 141 -18.76 1.12 -19.67
CA ALA A 141 -18.91 0.87 -18.25
C ALA A 141 -20.35 1.30 -18.01
N HIS A 142 -21.26 0.33 -18.08
CA HIS A 142 -22.55 0.44 -17.45
C HIS A 142 -22.18 0.86 -16.04
N ARG A 143 -22.27 2.17 -15.77
CA ARG A 143 -22.63 2.60 -14.44
C ARG A 143 -23.91 1.83 -14.22
N PRO A 144 -23.93 0.80 -13.34
CA PRO A 144 -25.16 0.10 -13.10
C PRO A 144 -26.17 1.20 -12.79
N GLU A 145 -27.30 1.16 -13.50
CA GLU A 145 -28.50 1.89 -13.10
C GLU A 145 -28.59 1.80 -11.57
N PRO A 146 -28.98 2.85 -10.84
CA PRO A 146 -29.14 2.80 -9.37
C PRO A 146 -30.34 1.92 -8.96
N GLY A 147 -30.61 0.84 -9.69
CA GLY A 147 -31.50 -0.25 -9.36
C GLY A 147 -30.71 -1.33 -8.62
N ASN A 148 -30.96 -1.41 -7.32
CA ASN A 148 -30.36 -2.31 -6.34
C ASN A 148 -28.91 -2.00 -5.97
N GLU A 149 -28.74 -0.93 -5.20
CA GLU A 149 -27.69 -0.87 -4.18
C GLU A 149 -27.90 -2.08 -3.24
N PHE A 150 -27.33 -3.24 -3.60
CA PHE A 150 -27.22 -4.37 -2.69
C PHE A 150 -26.31 -3.92 -1.55
N LYS A 151 -26.90 -3.27 -0.54
CA LYS A 151 -26.24 -3.07 0.75
C LYS A 151 -26.07 -4.46 1.33
N ILE A 152 -24.91 -5.06 1.08
CA ILE A 152 -24.44 -6.23 1.82
C ILE A 152 -24.45 -5.79 3.28
N ARG A 153 -25.48 -6.23 4.02
CA ARG A 153 -25.63 -5.93 5.44
C ARG A 153 -24.72 -6.88 6.21
N LEU A 154 -23.43 -6.59 6.16
CA LEU A 154 -22.47 -7.29 7.00
C LEU A 154 -22.62 -6.73 8.42
N THR A 155 -22.85 -7.59 9.40
CA THR A 155 -22.77 -7.15 10.79
C THR A 155 -21.31 -6.88 11.16
N ASN A 156 -21.07 -6.17 12.26
CA ASN A 156 -19.72 -5.99 12.78
C ASN A 156 -19.08 -7.36 13.15
N GLU A 157 -19.89 -8.29 13.65
CA GLU A 157 -19.41 -9.64 13.99
C GLU A 157 -18.97 -10.42 12.74
N ASP A 158 -19.75 -10.35 11.65
CA ASP A 158 -19.37 -10.95 10.37
C ASP A 158 -18.07 -10.35 9.83
N PHE A 159 -17.86 -9.03 10.02
CA PHE A 159 -16.63 -8.36 9.57
C PHE A 159 -15.41 -8.86 10.35
N VAL A 160 -15.51 -8.87 11.68
CA VAL A 160 -14.41 -9.28 12.57
C VAL A 160 -14.04 -10.74 12.37
N THR A 161 -15.01 -11.60 12.10
CA THR A 161 -14.78 -13.03 11.82
C THR A 161 -14.22 -13.26 10.41
N SER A 162 -14.67 -12.49 9.41
CA SER A 162 -14.17 -12.60 8.02
C SER A 162 -12.76 -12.07 7.83
N PHE A 163 -12.35 -11.09 8.64
CA PHE A 163 -11.03 -10.46 8.56
C PHE A 163 -10.27 -10.61 9.88
N PRO A 164 -9.72 -11.79 10.22
CA PRO A 164 -9.09 -12.02 11.52
C PRO A 164 -7.89 -11.11 11.83
N TYR A 165 -7.14 -10.71 10.80
CA TYR A 165 -6.01 -9.78 10.88
C TYR A 165 -6.40 -8.42 10.30
N HIS A 166 -7.10 -7.62 11.09
CA HIS A 166 -7.45 -6.25 10.76
C HIS A 166 -7.30 -5.34 11.97
N PHE A 167 -7.21 -4.05 11.73
CA PHE A 167 -7.52 -3.04 12.73
C PHE A 167 -8.24 -1.88 12.06
N VAL A 168 -8.88 -1.05 12.87
CA VAL A 168 -9.47 0.23 12.48
C VAL A 168 -8.84 1.29 13.37
N ILE A 169 -8.45 2.42 12.80
CA ILE A 169 -7.94 3.59 13.52
C ILE A 169 -8.83 4.81 13.30
N ASP A 170 -8.82 5.76 14.23
CA ASP A 170 -9.43 7.08 14.06
C ASP A 170 -8.46 8.08 13.39
N GLN A 171 -8.90 9.34 13.28
CA GLN A 171 -8.11 10.45 12.72
C GLN A 171 -6.88 10.81 13.56
N ASP A 172 -6.84 10.43 14.85
CA ASP A 172 -5.67 10.61 15.71
C ASP A 172 -4.69 9.43 15.60
N CYS A 173 -4.90 8.51 14.65
CA CYS A 173 -4.19 7.25 14.54
C CYS A 173 -4.24 6.40 15.81
N LYS A 174 -5.36 6.40 16.53
CA LYS A 174 -5.61 5.52 17.68
C LYS A 174 -6.47 4.35 17.28
N LEU A 175 -6.18 3.17 17.84
CA LEU A 175 -6.96 1.96 17.59
C LEU A 175 -8.42 2.14 18.04
N VAL A 176 -9.36 1.75 17.18
CA VAL A 176 -10.81 1.72 17.45
C VAL A 176 -11.30 0.28 17.52
N GLN A 177 -10.85 -0.56 16.59
CA GLN A 177 -11.23 -1.97 16.49
C GLN A 177 -10.01 -2.80 16.08
N VAL A 178 -9.95 -4.04 16.56
CA VAL A 178 -8.86 -4.98 16.28
C VAL A 178 -9.44 -6.37 16.02
N GLY A 179 -8.92 -7.06 15.01
CA GLY A 179 -9.27 -8.43 14.67
C GLY A 179 -8.80 -9.46 15.69
N ARG A 180 -9.55 -10.55 15.83
CA ARG A 180 -9.37 -11.53 16.90
C ARG A 180 -7.99 -12.21 16.88
N GLU A 181 -7.41 -12.43 15.69
CA GLU A 181 -6.11 -13.12 15.60
C GLU A 181 -4.93 -12.26 16.02
N LEU A 182 -5.05 -10.93 16.03
CA LEU A 182 -3.97 -10.06 16.51
C LEU A 182 -3.69 -10.25 18.01
N TYR A 183 -4.70 -10.65 18.80
CA TYR A 183 -4.54 -10.96 20.22
C TYR A 183 -3.68 -12.21 20.50
N ASN A 184 -3.45 -13.06 19.49
CA ASN A 184 -2.57 -14.22 19.62
C ASN A 184 -1.08 -13.84 19.50
N HIS A 185 -0.79 -12.67 18.95
CA HIS A 185 0.58 -12.22 18.65
C HIS A 185 0.98 -10.94 19.37
N ILE A 186 0.01 -10.13 19.84
CA ILE A 186 0.26 -8.82 20.42
C ILE A 186 -0.34 -8.78 21.84
N PRO A 187 0.39 -8.27 22.84
CA PRO A 187 -0.13 -8.09 24.19
C PRO A 187 -1.46 -7.32 24.23
N ARG A 188 -2.41 -7.80 25.04
CA ARG A 188 -3.78 -7.24 25.11
C ARG A 188 -3.80 -5.77 25.52
N ASP A 189 -2.85 -5.33 26.35
CA ASP A 189 -2.70 -3.96 26.81
C ASP A 189 -2.29 -2.99 25.68
N LEU A 190 -1.65 -3.49 24.62
CA LEU A 190 -1.31 -2.70 23.43
C LEU A 190 -2.43 -2.66 22.38
N LEU A 191 -3.45 -3.53 22.49
CA LEU A 191 -4.56 -3.60 21.53
C LEU A 191 -5.85 -2.95 22.05
N LEU A 192 -5.78 -2.23 23.17
CA LEU A 192 -6.93 -1.53 23.73
C LEU A 192 -7.35 -0.36 22.83
N PRO A 193 -8.67 -0.11 22.66
CA PRO A 193 -9.15 1.09 21.99
C PRO A 193 -8.55 2.36 22.60
N GLY A 194 -8.20 3.33 21.76
CA GLY A 194 -7.48 4.55 22.13
C GLY A 194 -5.95 4.41 22.13
N THR A 195 -5.39 3.21 21.97
CA THR A 195 -3.93 3.03 21.88
C THR A 195 -3.40 3.63 20.58
N PRO A 196 -2.40 4.54 20.63
CA PRO A 196 -1.77 5.06 19.43
C PRO A 196 -1.12 3.95 18.59
N LEU A 197 -1.39 3.93 17.29
CA LEU A 197 -0.94 2.89 16.36
C LEU A 197 0.60 2.75 16.38
N ILE A 198 1.32 3.86 16.52
CA ILE A 198 2.79 3.91 16.65
C ILE A 198 3.35 3.17 17.87
N ARG A 199 2.55 2.89 18.90
CA ARG A 199 3.00 2.10 20.06
C ARG A 199 3.02 0.62 19.74
N VAL A 200 2.20 0.19 18.80
CA VAL A 200 1.99 -1.22 18.46
C VAL A 200 2.83 -1.62 17.24
N PHE A 201 2.82 -0.77 16.22
CA PHE A 201 3.43 -1.06 14.93
C PHE A 201 4.54 -0.08 14.56
N GLU A 202 5.48 -0.60 13.79
CA GLU A 202 6.39 0.19 12.96
C GLU A 202 6.07 -0.07 11.48
N VAL A 203 6.15 0.95 10.64
CA VAL A 203 5.91 0.81 9.21
C VAL A 203 7.22 0.47 8.49
N ALA A 204 7.26 -0.72 7.90
CA ALA A 204 8.35 -1.13 7.04
C ALA A 204 8.17 -0.57 5.62
N ARG A 205 6.92 -0.48 5.13
CA ARG A 205 6.56 0.07 3.82
C ARG A 205 5.14 0.69 3.82
N PRO A 206 4.89 1.76 3.03
CA PRO A 206 5.90 2.70 2.56
C PRO A 206 6.63 3.34 3.75
N GLN A 207 7.84 3.83 3.55
CA GLN A 207 8.68 4.40 4.61
C GLN A 207 8.21 5.83 4.99
N ILE A 208 6.99 5.94 5.50
CA ILE A 208 6.31 7.19 5.86
C ILE A 208 6.19 7.31 7.39
N PRO A 209 5.96 8.50 7.95
CA PRO A 209 5.42 8.65 9.29
C PRO A 209 4.06 7.96 9.40
N LEU A 210 3.78 7.37 10.56
CA LEU A 210 2.53 6.65 10.81
C LEU A 210 1.50 7.60 11.46
N ASP A 211 1.23 8.71 10.78
CA ASP A 211 0.16 9.66 11.07
C ASP A 211 -0.91 9.63 9.99
N PHE A 212 -2.06 10.24 10.29
CA PHE A 212 -3.27 10.08 9.49
C PHE A 212 -3.12 10.71 8.11
N ASP A 213 -2.56 11.91 8.03
CA ASP A 213 -2.33 12.63 6.78
C ASP A 213 -1.36 11.87 5.86
N SER A 214 -0.28 11.34 6.44
CA SER A 214 0.69 10.52 5.71
C SER A 214 0.04 9.24 5.19
N ILE A 215 -0.76 8.55 6.01
CA ILE A 215 -1.49 7.36 5.56
C ILE A 215 -2.43 7.70 4.40
N CYS A 216 -3.18 8.80 4.50
CA CYS A 216 -4.11 9.25 3.46
C CYS A 216 -3.41 9.61 2.15
N ASN A 217 -2.26 10.28 2.23
CA ASN A 217 -1.46 10.64 1.05
C ASN A 217 -0.92 9.40 0.32
N PHE A 218 -0.69 8.29 1.03
CA PHE A 218 -0.18 7.03 0.49
C PHE A 218 -1.22 5.90 0.53
N ILE A 219 -2.51 6.24 0.47
CA ILE A 219 -3.60 5.25 0.65
C ILE A 219 -3.56 4.11 -0.39
N ASN A 220 -3.10 4.39 -1.60
CA ASN A 220 -2.97 3.41 -2.69
C ASN A 220 -1.77 2.46 -2.51
N ALA A 221 -0.85 2.78 -1.58
CA ALA A 221 0.34 1.99 -1.35
C ALA A 221 0.02 0.66 -0.64
N VAL A 222 0.89 -0.33 -0.87
CA VAL A 222 0.89 -1.56 -0.07
C VAL A 222 1.63 -1.28 1.24
N PHE A 223 0.91 -1.42 2.35
CA PHE A 223 1.45 -1.25 3.68
C PHE A 223 2.02 -2.56 4.21
N VAL A 224 3.23 -2.49 4.74
CA VAL A 224 3.86 -3.57 5.50
C VAL A 224 4.15 -3.03 6.89
N LEU A 225 3.43 -3.52 7.88
CA LEU A 225 3.59 -3.17 9.28
C LEU A 225 4.26 -4.31 10.04
N GLN A 226 5.15 -3.97 10.95
CA GLN A 226 5.81 -4.93 11.83
C GLN A 226 5.39 -4.61 13.26
N VAL A 227 5.07 -5.65 14.03
CA VAL A 227 4.78 -5.49 15.47
C VAL A 227 6.09 -5.10 16.18
N LYS A 228 6.04 -4.02 16.96
CA LYS A 228 7.17 -3.64 17.82
C LYS A 228 7.33 -4.70 18.90
N THR A 229 8.50 -5.32 18.97
CA THR A 229 8.81 -6.25 20.05
C THR A 229 8.87 -5.50 21.36
N THR A 230 7.97 -5.83 22.29
CA THR A 230 8.18 -5.48 23.69
C THR A 230 9.32 -6.34 24.26
N PRO A 231 10.22 -5.78 25.10
CA PRO A 231 11.31 -6.52 25.72
C PRO A 231 10.91 -7.78 26.52
N MET A 232 9.62 -7.98 26.80
CA MET A 232 9.13 -9.13 27.57
C MET A 232 9.30 -10.48 26.86
N GLU A 233 9.40 -10.52 25.52
CA GLU A 233 9.70 -11.77 24.80
C GLU A 233 11.17 -12.20 24.94
N PHE A 234 12.08 -11.24 25.15
CA PHE A 234 13.47 -11.51 25.50
C PHE A 234 13.58 -12.20 26.87
N GLN A 235 12.72 -11.85 27.84
CA GLN A 235 12.76 -12.48 29.16
C GLN A 235 12.18 -13.90 29.18
N LYS A 236 11.18 -14.22 28.34
CA LYS A 236 10.70 -15.61 28.23
C LYS A 236 11.71 -16.54 27.56
N SER A 237 12.48 -16.06 26.58
CA SER A 237 13.54 -16.84 25.94
C SER A 237 14.78 -17.00 26.83
N VAL A 238 15.09 -16.01 27.68
CA VAL A 238 16.17 -16.09 28.69
C VAL A 238 15.78 -16.93 29.92
N ASN A 239 14.53 -16.83 30.40
CA ASN A 239 14.08 -17.66 31.54
C ASN A 239 13.99 -19.15 31.19
N LYS A 240 13.72 -19.50 29.92
CA LYS A 240 13.80 -20.90 29.45
C LYS A 240 15.25 -21.44 29.43
N ARG A 241 16.26 -20.57 29.28
CA ARG A 241 17.69 -20.93 29.38
C ARG A 241 18.15 -21.14 30.83
N ASN A 242 17.60 -20.38 31.78
CA ASN A 242 18.00 -20.49 33.20
C ASN A 242 17.32 -21.63 33.97
N SER A 243 16.24 -22.23 33.44
CA SER A 243 15.58 -23.39 34.05
C SER A 243 16.16 -24.75 33.62
N GLN A 244 17.22 -24.77 32.79
CA GLN A 244 17.89 -26.02 32.35
C GLN A 244 19.25 -26.27 33.03
N THR A 245 19.65 -25.46 34.01
CA THR A 245 20.97 -25.59 34.70
C THR A 245 20.88 -25.93 36.19
N MET A 246 19.81 -26.58 36.64
CA MET A 246 19.82 -27.31 37.91
C MET A 246 18.88 -28.52 37.85
N ASP A 247 19.40 -29.63 37.34
CA ASP A 247 19.22 -30.95 37.96
C ASP A 247 20.17 -31.94 37.25
N GLY A 248 21.18 -32.40 37.98
CA GLY A 248 22.07 -33.45 37.53
C GLY A 248 21.64 -34.79 38.11
N ALA A 249 21.49 -35.81 37.27
CA ALA A 249 22.02 -37.16 37.51
C ALA A 249 21.77 -38.12 36.32
N ILE A 250 22.88 -38.47 35.63
CA ILE A 250 23.34 -39.79 35.15
C ILE A 250 22.39 -40.66 34.28
N GLY A 251 22.79 -40.88 33.01
CA GLY A 251 22.39 -42.01 32.16
C GLY A 251 22.90 -41.90 30.72
N GLU A 252 23.73 -42.85 30.28
CA GLU A 252 24.50 -42.86 29.01
C GLU A 252 23.67 -43.12 27.72
N ASN A 253 24.18 -42.56 26.61
CA ASN A 253 24.13 -42.92 25.18
C ASN A 253 22.80 -43.40 24.54
N ASP A 254 22.33 -42.68 23.50
CA ASP A 254 22.72 -42.99 22.11
C ASP A 254 22.26 -41.90 21.11
N TYR A 255 23.07 -41.74 20.05
CA TYR A 255 22.88 -40.78 18.95
C TYR A 255 21.63 -41.09 18.12
N ASN A 256 20.73 -40.12 17.92
CA ASN A 256 20.11 -39.91 16.60
C ASN A 256 19.40 -38.55 16.42
N ASN A 257 19.82 -37.87 15.35
CA ASN A 257 19.24 -36.74 14.63
C ASN A 257 17.78 -36.34 14.98
N GLY A 258 17.66 -35.21 15.68
CA GLY A 258 16.49 -34.34 15.64
C GLY A 258 16.94 -32.98 15.14
N ILE A 259 16.53 -32.62 13.93
CA ILE A 259 16.80 -31.33 13.29
C ILE A 259 16.30 -30.21 14.22
N ASP A 260 17.23 -29.43 14.77
CA ASP A 260 16.93 -28.17 15.46
C ASP A 260 16.28 -27.21 14.44
N HIS A 261 14.95 -27.24 14.37
CA HIS A 261 14.19 -26.10 13.87
C HIS A 261 14.37 -24.96 14.89
N MET A 262 15.45 -24.19 14.70
CA MET A 262 15.57 -22.85 15.27
C MET A 262 14.30 -22.08 14.91
N ALA A 263 13.38 -21.94 15.86
CA ALA A 263 12.31 -20.98 15.77
C ALA A 263 12.94 -19.59 15.76
N GLN A 264 13.27 -19.09 14.57
CA GLN A 264 13.40 -17.67 14.32
C GLN A 264 12.17 -17.03 14.95
N SER A 265 12.37 -16.16 15.93
CA SER A 265 11.32 -15.32 16.50
C SER A 265 10.92 -14.36 15.38
N GLN A 266 10.09 -14.83 14.46
CA GLN A 266 9.58 -14.02 13.37
C GLN A 266 8.63 -13.00 14.00
N HIS A 267 9.09 -11.76 14.09
CA HIS A 267 8.23 -10.63 14.39
C HIS A 267 7.06 -10.65 13.42
N LEU A 268 5.83 -10.65 13.94
CA LEU A 268 4.63 -10.66 13.09
C LEU A 268 4.69 -9.47 12.13
N LYS A 269 4.67 -9.78 10.83
CA LYS A 269 4.56 -8.80 9.75
C LYS A 269 3.21 -8.91 9.09
N LEU A 270 2.58 -7.77 8.92
CA LEU A 270 1.27 -7.59 8.37
C LEU A 270 1.43 -6.87 7.02
N LYS A 271 1.13 -7.54 5.90
CA LYS A 271 1.11 -6.93 4.54
C LYS A 271 -0.31 -6.78 4.00
N GLY A 272 -0.71 -5.57 3.64
CA GLY A 272 -2.09 -5.25 3.31
C GLY A 272 -2.27 -3.86 2.70
N GLN A 273 -3.50 -3.54 2.31
CA GLN A 273 -3.90 -2.20 1.86
C GLN A 273 -4.65 -1.49 2.97
N MET A 274 -4.47 -0.18 3.05
CA MET A 274 -5.23 0.71 3.91
C MET A 274 -6.42 1.26 3.12
N MET A 275 -7.61 1.29 3.70
CA MET A 275 -8.82 1.79 3.03
C MET A 275 -9.58 2.78 3.91
N MET A 276 -9.92 3.93 3.34
CA MET A 276 -10.71 4.97 4.00
C MET A 276 -12.16 4.51 4.15
N MET A 277 -12.68 4.55 5.37
CA MET A 277 -14.09 4.28 5.67
C MET A 277 -14.79 5.60 5.97
N SER A 278 -15.78 6.02 5.19
CA SER A 278 -16.65 7.14 5.57
C SER A 278 -17.89 6.62 6.29
N THR A 279 -18.01 6.93 7.57
CA THR A 279 -19.33 6.95 8.23
C THR A 279 -19.87 8.37 8.08
N GLY A 280 -21.19 8.53 7.94
CA GLY A 280 -21.83 9.85 7.71
C GLY A 280 -21.57 10.92 8.78
N THR A 281 -20.80 10.61 9.82
CA THR A 281 -20.30 11.52 10.86
C THR A 281 -18.82 11.19 11.16
N GLU A 282 -17.92 11.81 10.39
CA GLU A 282 -16.53 12.17 10.74
C GLU A 282 -15.51 11.08 11.14
N SER A 283 -15.87 9.81 11.27
CA SER A 283 -14.88 8.76 11.58
C SER A 283 -14.35 8.12 10.31
N ILE A 284 -13.17 8.58 9.89
CA ILE A 284 -12.39 7.93 8.85
C ILE A 284 -11.60 6.79 9.47
N GLY A 285 -12.10 5.57 9.27
CA GLY A 285 -11.40 4.35 9.62
C GLY A 285 -10.41 3.96 8.53
N VAL A 286 -9.18 3.58 8.89
CA VAL A 286 -8.33 2.81 7.98
C VAL A 286 -8.46 1.34 8.35
N THR A 287 -9.12 0.55 7.50
CA THR A 287 -9.08 -0.90 7.63
C THR A 287 -7.87 -1.42 6.86
N ALA A 288 -7.15 -2.36 7.47
CA ALA A 288 -6.05 -3.02 6.82
C ALA A 288 -6.30 -4.53 6.75
N LYS A 289 -6.37 -5.06 5.53
CA LYS A 289 -6.56 -6.49 5.29
C LYS A 289 -5.19 -7.14 5.15
N PHE A 290 -4.76 -7.83 6.20
CA PHE A 290 -3.42 -8.40 6.24
C PHE A 290 -3.42 -9.90 6.02
N SER A 291 -2.54 -10.37 5.14
CA SER A 291 -2.10 -11.77 5.13
C SER A 291 -0.87 -11.89 6.03
N CYS A 292 -0.85 -12.86 6.93
CA CYS A 292 0.35 -13.19 7.71
C CYS A 292 1.46 -13.64 6.73
N LEU A 293 2.60 -12.97 6.78
CA LEU A 293 3.81 -13.43 6.11
C LEU A 293 4.59 -14.28 7.12
N THR A 294 4.34 -15.58 7.12
CA THR A 294 5.24 -16.58 7.73
C THR A 294 6.53 -16.70 6.92
#